data_AF-A0A9J7MB42-F1
#
_entry.id   AF-A0A9J7MB42-F1
#
_cell.length_a   1.000
_cell.length_b   1.000
_cell.length_c   1.000
_cell.angle_alpha   90.00
_cell.angle_beta   90.00
_cell.angle_gamma   90.00
#
_symmetry.space_group_name_H-M   'P 1'
#
loop_
_entity.id
_entity.type
_entity.pdbx_description
1 polymer ?
#
loop_
_entity_poly.entity_id
_entity_poly.type
_entity_poly.pdbx_seq_one_letter_code
_entity_poly.pdbx_strand_id
1 'polypeptide(L)'
;MYPLFGATQKCRNVLNYMMCYFCSPEQYLWYYDNRVHICGRFCELVYRECGSASYEGVTIASAYESGWDFCQAQTYLVVDELPCFDYDPKVFGGGGIVKGNREGITFSSSNNG
;
A
#
# COMPACT_ATOMS: atom_id res chain seq x y z
N MET A 1 -2.68 10.47 1.87
CA MET A 1 -1.37 10.28 2.52
C MET A 1 -0.51 11.51 2.23
N TYR A 2 0.10 12.11 3.25
CA TYR A 2 1.00 13.25 3.06
C TYR A 2 2.27 12.81 2.31
N PRO A 3 2.92 13.69 1.54
CA PRO A 3 4.13 13.34 0.82
C PRO A 3 5.26 13.02 1.81
N LEU A 4 5.78 11.80 1.76
CA LEU A 4 7.02 11.43 2.43
C LEU A 4 8.21 11.94 1.62
N PHE A 5 9.07 12.73 2.26
CA PHE A 5 10.31 13.19 1.63
C PHE A 5 11.30 12.02 1.53
N GLY A 6 12.03 11.94 0.41
CA GLY A 6 13.01 10.88 0.18
C GLY A 6 12.43 9.48 -0.13
N ALA A 7 11.10 9.33 -0.23
CA ALA A 7 10.49 8.04 -0.54
C ALA A 7 10.92 7.52 -1.92
N THR A 8 11.39 6.28 -1.98
CA THR A 8 11.68 5.58 -3.25
C THR A 8 10.38 5.18 -3.96
N GLN A 9 10.45 4.78 -5.23
CA GLN A 9 9.27 4.25 -5.92
C GLN A 9 8.72 2.99 -5.22
N LYS A 10 9.60 2.13 -4.70
CA LYS A 10 9.20 0.95 -3.94
C LYS A 10 8.44 1.34 -2.68
N CYS A 11 8.97 2.30 -1.91
CA CYS A 11 8.30 2.82 -0.72
C CYS A 11 6.90 3.36 -1.04
N ARG A 12 6.78 4.18 -2.09
CA ARG A 12 5.47 4.68 -2.54
C ARG A 12 4.51 3.56 -2.90
N ASN A 13 4.97 2.54 -3.62
CA ASN A 13 4.13 1.42 -4.02
C ASN A 13 3.63 0.63 -2.80
N VAL A 14 4.50 0.26 -1.87
CA VAL A 14 4.10 -0.53 -0.69
C VAL A 14 3.15 0.26 0.22
N LEU A 15 3.40 1.56 0.45
CA LEU A 15 2.51 2.39 1.26
C LEU A 15 1.17 2.68 0.57
N ASN A 16 1.17 2.93 -0.74
CA ASN A 16 -0.08 3.08 -1.48
C ASN A 16 -0.89 1.78 -1.45
N TYR A 17 -0.22 0.63 -1.52
CA TYR A 17 -0.86 -0.67 -1.42
C TYR A 17 -1.48 -0.91 -0.05
N MET A 18 -0.91 -0.38 1.04
CA MET A 18 -1.53 -0.47 2.36
C MET A 18 -2.93 0.13 2.40
N MET A 19 -3.25 1.08 1.50
CA MET A 19 -4.59 1.63 1.38
C MET A 19 -5.51 0.77 0.51
N CYS A 20 -5.01 -0.18 -0.28
CA CYS A 20 -5.83 -0.94 -1.22
C CYS A 20 -6.76 -1.97 -0.55
N TYR A 21 -6.68 -2.20 0.77
CA TYR A 21 -7.50 -3.22 1.45
C TYR A 21 -9.01 -3.02 1.23
N PHE A 22 -9.48 -1.77 1.14
CA PHE A 22 -10.92 -1.47 0.97
C PHE A 22 -11.40 -1.64 -0.47
N CYS A 23 -10.47 -1.72 -1.44
CA CYS A 23 -10.77 -1.98 -2.84
C CYS A 23 -10.82 -3.47 -3.17
N SER A 24 -10.38 -4.34 -2.25
CA SER A 24 -10.27 -5.77 -2.55
C SER A 24 -11.64 -6.45 -2.53
N PRO A 25 -11.98 -7.26 -3.55
CA PRO A 25 -13.18 -8.10 -3.51
C PRO A 25 -13.12 -9.16 -2.39
N GLU A 26 -11.92 -9.47 -1.90
CA GLU A 26 -11.65 -10.46 -0.85
C GLU A 26 -11.50 -9.81 0.54
N GLN A 27 -11.87 -8.53 0.70
CA GLN A 27 -11.76 -7.78 1.95
C GLN A 27 -12.33 -8.55 3.17
N TYR A 28 -13.39 -9.35 2.99
CA TYR A 28 -14.03 -10.13 4.04
C TYR A 28 -13.10 -11.15 4.74
N LEU A 29 -11.98 -11.53 4.12
CA LEU A 29 -11.03 -12.48 4.68
C LEU A 29 -10.14 -11.87 5.79
N TRP A 30 -9.91 -10.56 5.76
CA TRP A 30 -8.96 -9.90 6.67
C TRP A 30 -9.50 -8.61 7.30
N TYR A 31 -10.69 -8.16 6.91
CA TYR A 31 -11.36 -7.02 7.53
C TYR A 31 -12.55 -7.49 8.36
N TYR A 32 -12.35 -7.53 9.68
CA TYR A 32 -13.38 -7.88 10.66
C TYR A 32 -13.11 -7.13 11.96
N ASP A 33 -14.10 -7.05 12.84
CA ASP A 33 -14.04 -6.26 14.08
C ASP A 33 -13.65 -4.78 13.85
N ASN A 34 -14.06 -4.24 12.70
CA ASN A 34 -13.73 -2.90 12.21
C ASN A 34 -12.22 -2.62 12.09
N ARG A 35 -11.40 -3.67 11.91
CA ARG A 35 -9.95 -3.56 11.73
C ARG A 35 -9.46 -4.44 10.59
N VAL A 36 -8.41 -3.98 9.94
CA VAL A 36 -7.66 -4.78 8.97
C VAL A 36 -6.63 -5.61 9.73
N HIS A 37 -6.71 -6.92 9.56
CA HIS A 37 -5.71 -7.89 9.99
C HIS A 37 -4.62 -7.92 8.92
N ILE A 38 -3.49 -7.29 9.19
CA ILE A 38 -2.38 -7.17 8.25
C ILE A 38 -1.29 -8.18 8.61
N CYS A 39 -0.68 -8.80 7.60
CA CYS A 39 0.40 -9.74 7.86
C CYS A 39 1.64 -8.99 8.39
N GLY A 40 2.25 -9.48 9.48
CA GLY A 40 3.48 -8.89 10.03
C GLY A 40 4.61 -8.75 9.00
N ARG A 41 4.73 -9.71 8.08
CA ARG A 41 5.69 -9.65 6.96
C ARG A 41 5.47 -8.46 6.02
N PHE A 42 4.23 -8.03 5.81
CA PHE A 42 3.94 -6.86 4.97
C PHE A 42 4.38 -5.58 5.69
N CYS A 43 4.13 -5.51 7.00
CA CYS A 43 4.59 -4.41 7.83
C CYS A 43 6.11 -4.27 7.83
N GLU A 44 6.84 -5.38 7.96
CA GLU A 44 8.30 -5.40 7.84
C GLU A 44 8.81 -5.01 6.45
N LEU A 45 8.09 -5.42 5.39
CA LEU A 45 8.39 -4.95 4.03
C LEU A 45 8.26 -3.43 3.93
N VAL A 46 7.18 -2.85 4.44
CA VAL A 46 6.96 -1.40 4.42
C VAL A 46 8.07 -0.67 5.17
N TYR A 47 8.37 -1.12 6.38
CA TYR A 47 9.42 -0.52 7.20
C TYR A 47 10.79 -0.58 6.53
N ARG A 48 11.15 -1.72 5.94
CA ARG A 48 12.41 -1.88 5.20
C ARG A 48 12.50 -0.94 3.98
N GLU A 49 11.45 -0.84 3.17
CA GLU A 49 11.48 -0.04 1.94
C GLU A 49 11.34 1.47 2.21
N CYS A 50 10.71 1.85 3.33
CA CYS A 50 10.37 3.23 3.67
C CYS A 50 11.15 3.81 4.86
N GLY A 51 12.00 3.05 5.53
CA GLY A 51 12.65 3.48 6.78
C GLY A 51 13.43 4.79 6.67
N SER A 52 14.02 5.09 5.51
CA SER A 52 14.74 6.34 5.23
C SER A 52 13.85 7.51 4.78
N ALA A 53 12.58 7.24 4.45
CA ALA A 53 11.63 8.28 4.08
C ALA A 53 11.18 9.04 5.34
N SER A 54 10.92 10.34 5.20
CA SER A 54 10.61 11.21 6.32
C SER A 54 9.29 11.97 6.20
N TYR A 55 8.67 12.17 7.35
CA TYR A 55 7.51 13.03 7.55
C TYR A 55 7.89 14.11 8.56
N GLU A 56 7.69 15.38 8.23
CA GLU A 56 8.07 16.52 9.08
C GLU A 56 9.53 16.48 9.58
N GLY A 57 10.44 15.94 8.75
CA GLY A 57 11.86 15.80 9.08
C GLY A 57 12.23 14.59 9.94
N VAL A 58 11.25 13.80 10.41
CA VAL A 58 11.46 12.57 11.17
C VAL A 58 11.37 11.38 10.22
N THR A 59 12.38 10.50 10.21
CA THR A 59 12.35 9.30 9.38
C THR A 59 11.48 8.21 10.00
N ILE A 60 10.87 7.36 9.18
CA ILE A 60 10.07 6.24 9.66
C ILE A 60 10.89 5.34 10.59
N ALA A 61 12.14 5.03 10.24
CA ALA A 61 13.02 4.20 11.06
C ALA A 61 13.48 4.85 12.38
N SER A 62 13.28 6.17 12.54
CA SER A 62 13.53 6.86 13.81
C SER A 62 12.29 7.01 14.68
N ALA A 63 11.09 6.96 14.06
CA ALA A 63 9.82 7.14 14.74
C ALA A 63 9.24 5.83 15.30
N TYR A 64 9.60 4.69 14.73
CA TYR A 64 9.06 3.38 15.07
C TYR A 64 10.18 2.36 15.23
N GLU A 65 10.02 1.42 16.17
CA GLU A 65 11.06 0.42 16.47
C GLU A 65 11.12 -0.70 15.41
N SER A 66 9.99 -0.99 14.77
CA SER A 66 9.83 -2.10 13.83
C SER A 66 8.69 -1.84 12.83
N GLY A 67 8.55 -2.71 11.83
CA GLY A 67 7.37 -2.68 10.96
C GLY A 67 6.08 -2.98 11.70
N TRP A 68 6.12 -3.89 12.67
CA TRP A 68 4.98 -4.17 13.55
C TRP A 68 4.50 -2.92 14.28
N ASP A 69 5.42 -2.16 14.86
CA ASP A 69 5.10 -0.92 15.57
C ASP A 69 4.51 0.13 14.60
N PHE A 70 5.14 0.30 13.43
CA PHE A 70 4.63 1.18 12.38
C PHE A 70 3.18 0.86 11.99
N CYS A 71 2.87 -0.41 11.70
CA CYS A 71 1.52 -0.81 11.30
C CYS A 71 0.48 -0.66 12.42
N GLN A 72 0.85 -0.98 13.66
CA GLN A 72 -0.05 -0.78 14.81
C GLN A 72 -0.37 0.70 15.01
N ALA A 73 0.60 1.59 14.84
CA ALA A 73 0.39 3.04 14.87
C ALA A 73 -0.55 3.51 13.74
N GLN A 74 -0.60 2.79 12.61
CA GLN A 74 -1.57 3.03 11.54
C GLN A 74 -2.92 2.32 11.76
N THR A 75 -3.20 1.85 12.98
CA THR A 75 -4.46 1.19 13.43
C THR A 75 -4.76 -0.19 12.83
N TYR A 76 -3.78 -0.80 12.15
CA TYR A 76 -3.90 -2.20 11.73
C TYR A 76 -3.73 -3.15 12.93
N LEU A 77 -4.42 -4.29 12.88
CA LEU A 77 -4.10 -5.42 13.76
C LEU A 77 -3.06 -6.29 13.05
N VAL A 78 -1.85 -6.35 13.60
CA VAL A 78 -0.76 -7.12 13.00
C VAL A 78 -0.84 -8.57 13.48
N VAL A 79 -0.87 -9.51 12.55
CA VAL A 79 -0.99 -10.94 12.81
C VAL A 79 0.02 -11.75 12.01
N ASP A 80 0.36 -12.94 12.51
CA ASP A 80 1.18 -13.91 11.79
C ASP A 80 0.35 -15.04 11.16
N GLU A 81 -0.89 -15.28 11.63
CA GLU A 81 -1.77 -16.28 11.05
C GLU A 81 -2.51 -15.79 9.81
N LEU A 82 -2.77 -16.73 8.90
CA LEU A 82 -3.63 -16.52 7.72
C LEU A 82 -5.11 -16.81 8.07
N PRO A 83 -6.07 -16.17 7.37
CA PRO A 83 -5.87 -15.12 6.36
C PRO A 83 -5.53 -13.74 6.94
N CYS A 84 -4.61 -13.01 6.28
CA CYS A 84 -4.26 -11.63 6.60
C CYS A 84 -3.97 -10.85 5.32
N PHE A 85 -4.13 -9.52 5.36
CA PHE A 85 -3.86 -8.62 4.25
C PHE A 85 -2.35 -8.56 3.98
N ASP A 86 -1.94 -8.93 2.77
CA ASP A 86 -0.55 -9.02 2.36
C ASP A 86 -0.29 -8.26 1.06
N TYR A 87 0.98 -7.95 0.78
CA TYR A 87 1.39 -7.23 -0.40
C TYR A 87 1.35 -8.11 -1.67
N ASP A 88 0.55 -7.73 -2.67
CA ASP A 88 0.64 -8.28 -4.02
C ASP A 88 1.44 -7.36 -4.96
N PRO A 89 2.68 -7.72 -5.33
CA PRO A 89 3.48 -6.92 -6.26
C PRO A 89 2.90 -6.85 -7.68
N LYS A 90 2.00 -7.78 -8.07
CA LYS A 90 1.45 -7.85 -9.44
C LYS A 90 0.52 -6.67 -9.74
N VAL A 91 -0.09 -6.08 -8.73
CA VAL A 91 -1.01 -4.92 -8.88
C VAL A 91 -0.30 -3.71 -9.51
N PHE A 92 1.00 -3.54 -9.27
CA PHE A 92 1.81 -2.49 -9.90
C PHE A 92 2.52 -2.93 -11.18
N GLY A 93 2.42 -4.21 -11.57
CA GLY A 93 3.07 -4.75 -12.76
C GLY A 93 2.27 -4.59 -14.06
N GLY A 94 0.96 -4.37 -13.96
CA GLY A 94 0.04 -4.35 -15.11
C GLY A 94 -0.76 -3.06 -15.32
N GLY A 95 -0.63 -2.06 -14.43
CA GLY A 95 -1.25 -0.76 -14.59
C GLY A 95 -0.61 -0.03 -15.77
N GLY A 96 -1.13 -0.25 -16.97
CA GLY A 96 -0.68 0.43 -18.19
C GLY A 96 -0.58 1.92 -17.95
N ILE A 97 0.51 2.53 -18.40
CA ILE A 97 0.66 3.98 -18.42
C ILE A 97 -0.52 4.52 -19.22
N VAL A 98 -1.53 5.07 -18.54
CA VAL A 98 -2.40 6.05 -19.19
C VAL A 98 -1.48 7.23 -19.50
N LYS A 99 -0.99 7.30 -20.75
CA LYS A 99 -0.34 8.49 -21.27
C LYS A 99 -1.38 9.59 -21.20
N GLY A 100 -1.39 10.34 -20.10
CA GLY A 100 -2.22 11.50 -19.94
C GLY A 100 -1.74 12.57 -20.90
N ASN A 101 -2.28 12.58 -22.11
CA ASN A 101 -2.42 13.83 -22.83
C ASN A 101 -3.67 14.49 -22.23
N ARG A 102 -3.49 15.64 -21.57
CA ARG A 102 -4.61 16.55 -21.30
C ARG A 102 -5.08 17.07 -22.65
N GLU A 103 -5.94 16.33 -23.34
CA GLU A 103 -6.81 16.81 -24.41
C GLU A 103 -7.72 15.66 -24.88
N GLY A 104 -9.03 15.85 -24.75
CA GLY A 104 -10.03 15.08 -25.49
C GLY A 104 -10.51 13.78 -24.86
N ILE A 105 -11.59 13.87 -24.10
CA ILE A 105 -12.46 12.72 -23.81
C ILE A 105 -13.19 12.38 -25.12
N THR A 106 -12.86 11.27 -25.76
CA THR A 106 -13.75 10.62 -26.73
C THR A 106 -13.76 9.12 -26.47
N PHE A 107 -14.88 8.64 -25.95
CA PHE A 107 -15.19 7.22 -25.87
C PHE A 107 -15.53 6.70 -27.27
N SER A 108 -14.88 5.62 -27.70
CA SER A 108 -15.45 4.70 -28.69
C SER A 108 -15.10 3.27 -28.30
N SER A 109 -16.14 2.50 -27.97
CA SER A 109 -16.11 1.09 -27.65
C SER A 109 -15.81 0.21 -28.89
N SER A 110 -14.94 -0.77 -28.67
CA SER A 110 -15.02 -2.19 -29.07
C SER A 110 -15.38 -2.63 -30.52
N ASN A 111 -14.45 -3.44 -31.04
CA ASN A 111 -14.61 -4.79 -31.63
C ASN A 111 -14.78 -5.02 -33.15
N ASN A 112 -13.78 -5.78 -33.65
CA ASN A 112 -13.79 -6.99 -34.50
C ASN A 112 -14.71 -7.11 -35.73
N GLY A 113 -14.05 -7.38 -36.88
CA GLY A 113 -14.61 -7.86 -38.14
C GLY A 113 -13.55 -7.81 -39.23
#